data_AF-G3J8C9-F1
#
_entry.id   AF-G3J8C9-F1
#
_cell.length_a   1.000
_cell.length_b   1.000
_cell.length_c   1.000
_cell.angle_alpha   90.00
_cell.angle_beta   90.00
_cell.angle_gamma   90.00
#
_symmetry.space_group_name_H-M   'P 1'
#
loop_
_entity.id
_entity.type
_entity.pdbx_description
1 polymer ?
#
loop_
_entity_poly.entity_id
_entity_poly.type
_entity_poly.pdbx_seq_one_letter_code
_entity_poly.pdbx_strand_id
1 'polypeptide(L)'
;MPSTDITDSIVAGLAAFRTTSARLRLIRSVTRRPSHWGEQWANEHGRVRPPPEGTFAGARPPALQSRLLVLDASFNPPTRAHAYMVTTAVHDVLEEQRAAVAEAERRAAAASSPMPVVRPETGLVLLLAVANADKPAQPASLEDRLAMIYAFLLNVQAELHRAGDNIPIAMALTSEPFFSAKADALRTASWYHTSSHHGTFRKVDEYGRTLPGTLDLPPMEFIVGFDTLVRILDPKYYKEVEEGTDAAENNNEEAGAAADQEDVDMEGASYNGEGNEETTAEETPAAPTPTPPDGLAAPPSPRQRPQTPMMKALDPFFEHASLRVMLRPGDGHGEREAQLRCVAALGGDARDDGDTAGVLSLDEVGGDAAWMRKVHLLSDGGGDGNAAAGVSSSMVRQRVRDHGPLAAQDFVYPLVLDWLKKHELVYQRPHPDDDGSEEISSTDDDHANGRHD
;
A
#
# COMPACT_ATOMS: atom_id res chain seq x y z
N MET A 1 0.43 -9.88 -24.51
CA MET A 1 -0.37 -10.65 -23.55
C MET A 1 0.55 -11.47 -22.65
N PRO A 2 0.26 -11.60 -21.35
CA PRO A 2 0.94 -12.59 -20.52
C PRO A 2 0.79 -13.99 -21.14
N SER A 3 1.86 -14.77 -21.15
CA SER A 3 1.78 -16.20 -21.48
C SER A 3 0.89 -16.91 -20.45
N THR A 4 0.34 -18.07 -20.81
CA THR A 4 -0.43 -18.93 -19.90
C THR A 4 0.29 -19.19 -18.58
N ASP A 5 1.59 -19.44 -18.66
CA ASP A 5 2.51 -19.60 -17.52
C ASP A 5 2.51 -18.41 -16.54
N ILE A 6 2.33 -17.18 -17.03
CA ILE A 6 2.26 -15.99 -16.18
C ILE A 6 0.93 -15.94 -15.43
N THR A 7 -0.17 -16.25 -16.10
CA THR A 7 -1.49 -16.31 -15.46
C THR A 7 -1.52 -17.41 -14.41
N ASP A 8 -0.95 -18.58 -14.70
CA ASP A 8 -0.85 -19.68 -13.74
C ASP A 8 -0.02 -19.31 -12.51
N SER A 9 1.10 -18.59 -12.71
CA SER A 9 1.92 -18.06 -11.62
C SER A 9 1.17 -17.07 -10.73
N ILE A 10 0.36 -16.17 -11.32
CA ILE A 10 -0.47 -15.20 -10.57
C ILE A 10 -1.53 -15.95 -9.75
N VAL A 11 -2.23 -16.91 -10.36
CA VAL A 11 -3.26 -17.73 -9.71
C VAL A 11 -2.66 -18.54 -8.56
N ALA A 12 -1.51 -19.19 -8.77
CA ALA A 12 -0.80 -19.93 -7.73
C ALA A 12 -0.36 -19.01 -6.58
N GLY A 13 0.15 -17.82 -6.90
CA GLY A 13 0.52 -16.81 -5.90
C GLY A 13 -0.67 -16.36 -5.05
N LEU A 14 -1.83 -16.16 -5.67
CA LEU A 14 -3.06 -15.80 -4.97
C LEU A 14 -3.61 -16.95 -4.11
N ALA A 15 -3.67 -18.16 -4.66
CA ALA A 15 -4.12 -19.35 -3.92
C ALA A 15 -3.26 -19.55 -2.67
N ALA A 16 -1.94 -19.47 -2.83
CA ALA A 16 -1.01 -19.59 -1.72
C ALA A 16 -1.09 -18.42 -0.73
N PHE A 17 -1.53 -17.22 -1.13
CA PHE A 17 -1.82 -16.13 -0.19
C PHE A 17 -3.04 -16.47 0.67
N ARG A 18 -4.13 -16.90 0.03
CA ARG A 18 -5.39 -17.28 0.70
C ARG A 18 -5.23 -18.42 1.71
N THR A 19 -4.28 -19.33 1.49
CA THR A 19 -4.01 -20.46 2.40
C THR A 19 -3.03 -20.13 3.53
N THR A 20 -2.50 -18.91 3.59
CA THR A 20 -1.50 -18.51 4.60
C THR A 20 -2.02 -17.37 5.46
N SER A 21 -1.59 -17.31 6.71
CA SER A 21 -1.82 -16.17 7.62
C SER A 21 -0.92 -14.96 7.30
N ALA A 22 -0.32 -14.91 6.11
CA ALA A 22 0.62 -13.87 5.73
C ALA A 22 -0.13 -12.55 5.52
N ARG A 23 0.36 -11.47 6.14
CA ARG A 23 -0.22 -10.12 6.01
C ARG A 23 0.06 -9.48 4.65
N LEU A 24 1.10 -9.95 3.97
CA LEU A 24 1.55 -9.45 2.67
C LEU A 24 2.24 -10.56 1.86
N ARG A 25 2.04 -10.56 0.55
CA ARG A 25 2.71 -11.46 -0.38
C ARG A 25 3.08 -10.77 -1.69
N LEU A 26 4.35 -10.90 -2.07
CA LEU A 26 4.79 -10.53 -3.41
C LEU A 26 4.33 -11.58 -4.42
N ILE A 27 3.64 -11.14 -5.46
CA ILE A 27 3.19 -12.03 -6.53
C ILE A 27 4.24 -12.10 -7.64
N ARG A 28 4.82 -10.95 -8.01
CA ARG A 28 5.85 -10.89 -9.05
C ARG A 28 6.71 -9.64 -8.93
N SER A 29 7.95 -9.74 -9.36
CA SER A 29 8.84 -8.60 -9.58
C SER A 29 9.39 -8.63 -10.99
N VAL A 30 9.49 -7.47 -11.62
CA VAL A 30 10.16 -7.29 -12.91
C VAL A 30 11.27 -6.26 -12.71
N THR A 31 12.50 -6.69 -12.91
CA THR A 31 13.68 -5.84 -12.83
C THR A 31 14.31 -5.74 -14.22
N ARG A 32 14.46 -4.53 -14.75
CA ARG A 32 15.29 -4.29 -15.94
C ARG A 32 16.73 -4.01 -15.52
N ARG A 33 17.67 -4.59 -16.26
CA ARG A 33 19.09 -4.28 -16.17
C ARG A 33 19.57 -3.70 -17.51
N PRO A 34 20.50 -2.73 -17.50
CA PRO A 34 21.06 -2.08 -16.30
C PRO A 34 20.02 -1.21 -15.55
N SER A 35 20.28 -0.97 -14.26
CA SER A 35 19.54 0.02 -13.45
C SER A 35 19.67 1.41 -14.09
N HIS A 36 18.86 2.38 -13.68
CA HIS A 36 19.00 3.76 -14.18
C HIS A 36 20.43 4.31 -13.94
N TRP A 37 21.03 4.00 -12.78
CA TRP A 37 22.44 4.33 -12.51
C TRP A 37 23.40 3.61 -13.45
N GLY A 38 23.19 2.32 -13.70
CA GLY A 38 24.03 1.56 -14.61
C GLY A 38 23.92 2.05 -16.05
N GLU A 39 22.73 2.46 -16.49
CA GLU A 39 22.50 3.04 -17.81
C GLU A 39 23.16 4.42 -17.94
N GLN A 40 22.95 5.30 -16.97
CA GLN A 40 23.62 6.60 -16.90
C GLN A 40 25.15 6.44 -16.91
N TRP A 41 25.68 5.56 -16.06
CA TRP A 41 27.11 5.31 -15.98
C TRP A 41 27.69 4.79 -17.29
N ALA A 42 27.00 3.84 -17.95
CA ALA A 42 27.41 3.32 -19.24
C ALA A 42 27.43 4.41 -20.32
N ASN A 43 26.48 5.34 -20.29
CA ASN A 43 26.43 6.47 -21.22
C ASN A 43 27.58 7.46 -21.00
N GLU A 44 27.92 7.74 -19.75
CA GLU A 44 28.97 8.72 -19.39
C GLU A 44 30.39 8.13 -19.50
N HIS A 45 30.58 6.87 -19.14
CA HIS A 45 31.91 6.26 -18.93
C HIS A 45 32.17 5.02 -19.80
N GLY A 46 31.22 4.61 -20.66
CA GLY A 46 31.37 3.44 -21.51
C GLY A 46 31.44 2.13 -20.71
N ARG A 47 32.47 1.30 -20.96
CA ARG A 47 32.61 -0.05 -20.36
C ARG A 47 33.32 -0.09 -19.00
N VAL A 48 33.46 1.05 -18.32
CA VAL A 48 34.06 1.11 -16.98
C VAL A 48 33.11 0.48 -15.96
N ARG A 49 33.67 -0.23 -14.97
CA ARG A 49 32.87 -0.84 -13.90
C ARG A 49 32.05 0.23 -13.16
N PRO A 50 30.73 0.06 -13.01
CA PRO A 50 29.89 1.05 -12.33
C PRO A 50 30.17 1.12 -10.83
N PRO A 51 29.90 2.28 -10.20
CA PRO A 51 29.90 2.43 -8.75
C PRO A 51 28.98 1.42 -8.05
N PRO A 52 29.23 1.12 -6.77
CA PRO A 52 28.35 0.26 -6.00
C PRO A 52 26.99 0.94 -5.75
N GLU A 53 25.91 0.23 -6.02
CA GLU A 53 24.54 0.56 -5.59
C GLU A 53 24.21 -0.07 -4.22
N GLY A 54 23.43 0.61 -3.39
CA GLY A 54 22.98 0.02 -2.13
C GLY A 54 22.31 1.00 -1.15
N THR A 55 21.73 0.43 -0.10
CA THR A 55 21.20 1.15 1.06
C THR A 55 22.29 1.35 2.09
N PHE A 56 22.52 2.62 2.43
CA PHE A 56 23.33 3.02 3.58
C PHE A 56 22.41 3.65 4.63
N ALA A 57 22.16 2.92 5.72
CA ALA A 57 21.42 3.42 6.87
C ALA A 57 22.20 4.59 7.49
N GLY A 58 21.67 5.81 7.36
CA GLY A 58 22.35 7.04 7.80
C GLY A 58 22.92 7.90 6.68
N ALA A 59 22.67 7.60 5.40
CA ALA A 59 23.08 8.48 4.32
C ALA A 59 22.46 9.87 4.51
N ARG A 60 23.32 10.89 4.55
CA ARG A 60 22.92 12.30 4.64
C ARG A 60 23.46 13.03 3.41
N PRO A 61 22.63 13.77 2.67
CA PRO A 61 21.21 14.07 2.93
C PRO A 61 20.25 12.88 2.70
N PRO A 62 18.97 12.95 3.14
CA PRO A 62 17.97 11.89 2.92
C PRO A 62 17.80 11.45 1.46
N ALA A 63 18.10 12.34 0.51
CA ALA A 63 18.13 12.03 -0.92
C ALA A 63 19.24 11.04 -1.33
N LEU A 64 20.19 10.70 -0.46
CA LEU A 64 21.16 9.62 -0.67
C LEU A 64 20.69 8.27 -0.10
N GLN A 65 19.50 8.20 0.46
CA GLN A 65 18.92 6.95 0.94
C GLN A 65 18.19 6.25 -0.21
N SER A 66 18.32 4.93 -0.23
CA SER A 66 17.45 4.08 -1.05
C SER A 66 15.99 4.26 -0.63
N ARG A 67 15.05 4.08 -1.56
CA ARG A 67 13.62 4.30 -1.31
C ARG A 67 12.75 3.17 -1.88
N LEU A 68 11.70 2.81 -1.14
CA LEU A 68 10.61 1.99 -1.66
C LEU A 68 9.38 2.86 -1.89
N LEU A 69 9.01 3.04 -3.15
CA LEU A 69 7.77 3.70 -3.53
C LEU A 69 6.62 2.70 -3.51
N VAL A 70 5.47 3.10 -2.99
CA VAL A 70 4.29 2.24 -2.88
C VAL A 70 3.08 2.93 -3.49
N LEU A 71 2.53 2.37 -4.57
CA LEU A 71 1.21 2.76 -5.07
C LEU A 71 0.18 1.75 -4.55
N ASP A 72 -0.61 2.17 -3.56
CA ASP A 72 -1.75 1.42 -3.03
C ASP A 72 -3.04 1.83 -3.73
N ALA A 73 -3.64 0.90 -4.48
CA ALA A 73 -4.88 1.17 -5.22
C ALA A 73 -5.72 -0.10 -5.42
N SER A 74 -7.00 0.09 -5.72
CA SER A 74 -7.89 -1.05 -6.04
C SER A 74 -7.71 -1.60 -7.45
N PHE A 75 -7.02 -0.87 -8.33
CA PHE A 75 -6.72 -1.24 -9.72
C PHE A 75 -7.89 -1.89 -10.48
N ASN A 76 -9.04 -1.21 -10.50
CA ASN A 76 -10.29 -1.78 -11.02
C ASN A 76 -11.01 -0.89 -12.05
N PRO A 77 -10.45 -0.69 -13.26
CA PRO A 77 -9.13 -1.15 -13.71
C PRO A 77 -8.02 -0.13 -13.36
N PRO A 78 -6.72 -0.50 -13.47
CA PRO A 78 -5.64 0.47 -13.52
C PRO A 78 -5.84 1.44 -14.70
N THR A 79 -5.59 2.73 -14.47
CA THR A 79 -5.82 3.82 -15.44
C THR A 79 -4.54 4.60 -15.73
N ARG A 80 -4.57 5.44 -16.76
CA ARG A 80 -3.48 6.36 -17.08
C ARG A 80 -3.21 7.39 -15.97
N ALA A 81 -4.20 7.71 -15.13
CA ALA A 81 -3.96 8.53 -13.94
C ALA A 81 -3.03 7.82 -12.94
N HIS A 82 -3.22 6.51 -12.71
CA HIS A 82 -2.30 5.72 -11.87
C HIS A 82 -0.89 5.69 -12.48
N ALA A 83 -0.79 5.55 -13.81
CA ALA A 83 0.49 5.57 -14.50
C ALA A 83 1.20 6.90 -14.29
N TYR A 84 0.49 8.01 -14.54
CA TYR A 84 1.02 9.35 -14.37
C TYR A 84 1.51 9.61 -12.94
N MET A 85 0.73 9.22 -11.92
CA MET A 85 1.17 9.28 -10.51
C MET A 85 2.49 8.56 -10.28
N VAL A 86 2.61 7.34 -10.79
CA VAL A 86 3.80 6.51 -10.62
C VAL A 86 4.99 7.07 -11.38
N THR A 87 4.83 7.41 -12.66
CA THR A 87 5.94 7.86 -13.50
C THR A 87 6.50 9.19 -13.01
N THR A 88 5.63 10.12 -12.62
CA THR A 88 6.05 11.40 -12.05
C THR A 88 6.72 11.21 -10.69
N ALA A 89 6.18 10.36 -9.81
CA ALA A 89 6.80 10.07 -8.52
C ALA A 89 8.18 9.44 -8.65
N VAL A 90 8.34 8.47 -9.56
CA VAL A 90 9.65 7.85 -9.83
C VAL A 90 10.61 8.90 -10.36
N HIS A 91 10.19 9.69 -11.34
CA HIS A 91 11.03 10.73 -11.94
C HIS A 91 11.53 11.74 -10.90
N ASP A 92 10.64 12.31 -10.10
CA ASP A 92 10.98 13.28 -9.04
C ASP A 92 12.01 12.69 -8.06
N VAL A 93 11.79 11.46 -7.61
CA VAL A 93 12.69 10.79 -6.66
C VAL A 93 14.06 10.53 -7.26
N LEU A 94 14.12 10.10 -8.53
CA LEU A 94 15.39 9.88 -9.21
C LEU A 94 16.13 11.19 -9.47
N GLU A 95 15.44 12.28 -9.79
CA GLU A 95 16.04 13.62 -9.91
C GLU A 95 16.61 14.12 -8.57
N GLU A 96 15.88 13.97 -7.46
CA GLU A 96 16.37 14.26 -6.12
C GLU A 96 17.66 13.46 -5.81
N GLN A 97 17.66 12.16 -6.13
CA GLN A 97 18.82 11.29 -5.91
C GLN A 97 20.00 11.67 -6.81
N ARG A 98 19.78 11.97 -8.10
CA ARG A 98 20.81 12.44 -9.05
C ARG A 98 21.49 13.70 -8.55
N ALA A 99 20.71 14.69 -8.14
CA ALA A 99 21.23 15.94 -7.60
C ALA A 99 22.07 15.72 -6.33
N ALA A 100 21.57 14.89 -5.42
CA ALA A 100 22.25 14.57 -4.16
C ALA A 100 23.56 13.80 -4.39
N VAL A 101 23.57 12.83 -5.31
CA VAL A 101 24.78 12.10 -5.64
C VAL A 101 25.80 13.00 -6.33
N ALA A 102 25.40 13.83 -7.29
CA ALA A 102 26.32 14.75 -7.95
C ALA A 102 27.00 15.70 -6.94
N GLU A 103 26.26 16.18 -5.94
CA GLU A 103 26.80 16.98 -4.84
C GLU A 103 27.77 16.17 -3.95
N ALA A 104 27.42 14.93 -3.61
CA ALA A 104 28.28 14.05 -2.84
C ALA A 104 29.58 13.72 -3.58
N GLU A 105 29.53 13.53 -4.90
CA GLU A 105 30.69 13.26 -5.75
C GLU A 105 31.60 14.47 -5.85
N ARG A 106 31.05 15.68 -6.02
CA ARG A 106 31.82 16.93 -5.95
C ARG A 106 32.56 17.05 -4.62
N ARG A 107 31.89 16.73 -3.51
CA ARG A 107 32.50 16.78 -2.17
C ARG A 107 33.58 15.72 -2.00
N ALA A 108 33.34 14.50 -2.48
CA ALA A 108 34.30 13.41 -2.42
C ALA A 108 35.57 13.71 -3.25
N ALA A 109 35.40 14.31 -4.43
CA ALA A 109 36.52 14.71 -5.30
C ALA A 109 37.41 15.81 -4.67
N ALA A 110 36.85 16.64 -3.80
CA ALA A 110 37.60 17.67 -3.06
C ALA A 110 38.29 17.13 -1.79
N ALA A 111 37.99 15.91 -1.35
CA ALA A 111 38.56 15.33 -0.15
C ALA A 111 39.98 14.80 -0.41
N SER A 112 40.84 14.85 0.62
CA SER A 112 42.23 14.35 0.53
C SER A 112 42.34 12.86 0.20
N SER A 113 41.28 12.08 0.48
CA SER A 113 41.17 10.67 0.13
C SER A 113 39.78 10.45 -0.48
N PRO A 114 39.64 10.55 -1.81
CA PRO A 114 38.35 10.44 -2.48
C PRO A 114 37.80 9.02 -2.36
N MET A 115 36.58 8.92 -1.83
CA MET A 115 35.84 7.67 -1.66
C MET A 115 34.73 7.57 -2.72
N PRO A 116 34.45 6.36 -3.25
CA PRO A 116 33.36 6.19 -4.21
C PRO A 116 32.03 6.47 -3.52
N VAL A 117 31.21 7.30 -4.14
CA VAL A 117 29.85 7.57 -3.64
C VAL A 117 28.95 6.40 -3.98
N VAL A 118 28.37 5.79 -2.94
CA VAL A 118 27.36 4.74 -3.09
C VAL A 118 26.10 5.34 -3.72
N ARG A 119 25.58 4.67 -4.74
CA ARG A 119 24.37 5.08 -5.46
C ARG A 119 23.12 4.50 -4.76
N PRO A 120 22.10 5.30 -4.42
CA PRO A 120 20.89 4.81 -3.75
C PRO A 120 20.04 3.97 -4.70
N GLU A 121 19.38 2.95 -4.18
CA GLU A 121 18.46 2.13 -4.99
C GLU A 121 17.02 2.65 -4.83
N THR A 122 16.23 2.57 -5.90
CA THR A 122 14.81 2.93 -5.86
C THR A 122 13.99 1.79 -6.44
N GLY A 123 12.95 1.36 -5.73
CA GLY A 123 12.02 0.32 -6.17
C GLY A 123 10.59 0.77 -6.05
N LEU A 124 9.69 0.16 -6.83
CA LEU A 124 8.26 0.44 -6.81
C LEU A 124 7.47 -0.82 -6.48
N VAL A 125 6.48 -0.70 -5.59
CA VAL A 125 5.48 -1.73 -5.31
C VAL A 125 4.10 -1.23 -5.70
N LEU A 126 3.43 -1.98 -6.58
CA LEU A 126 2.01 -1.87 -6.86
C LEU A 126 1.26 -2.76 -5.87
N LEU A 127 0.64 -2.15 -4.86
CA LEU A 127 0.03 -2.83 -3.73
C LEU A 127 -1.49 -2.92 -3.92
N LEU A 128 -2.02 -4.14 -3.88
CA LEU A 128 -3.45 -4.41 -3.92
C LEU A 128 -3.92 -4.99 -2.58
N ALA A 129 -4.80 -4.25 -1.90
CA ALA A 129 -5.48 -4.76 -0.72
C ALA A 129 -6.64 -5.71 -1.10
N VAL A 130 -6.67 -6.89 -0.47
CA VAL A 130 -7.72 -7.91 -0.67
C VAL A 130 -9.01 -7.48 0.01
N ALA A 131 -8.91 -6.86 1.19
CA ALA A 131 -10.01 -6.18 1.88
C ALA A 131 -9.69 -4.69 1.97
N ASN A 132 -10.59 -3.84 1.48
CA ASN A 132 -10.53 -2.39 1.73
C ASN A 132 -11.60 -2.05 2.76
N ALA A 133 -11.25 -1.26 3.78
CA ALA A 133 -12.17 -0.92 4.88
C ALA A 133 -13.51 -0.30 4.43
N ASP A 134 -13.51 0.45 3.32
CA ASP A 134 -14.63 1.34 2.95
C ASP A 134 -15.30 1.02 1.60
N LYS A 135 -15.01 -0.11 0.96
CA LYS A 135 -15.50 -0.38 -0.41
C LYS A 135 -16.34 -1.66 -0.48
N PRO A 136 -17.54 -1.61 -1.09
CA PRO A 136 -18.36 -2.79 -1.34
C PRO A 136 -17.65 -3.75 -2.31
N ALA A 137 -18.26 -4.94 -2.53
CA ALA A 137 -17.79 -5.93 -3.48
C ALA A 137 -17.43 -5.29 -4.84
N GLN A 138 -16.22 -5.58 -5.31
CA GLN A 138 -15.67 -4.98 -6.53
C GLN A 138 -16.13 -5.80 -7.75
N PRO A 139 -16.50 -5.15 -8.87
CA PRO A 139 -17.04 -5.86 -10.04
C PRO A 139 -16.04 -6.81 -10.73
N ALA A 140 -14.73 -6.54 -10.63
CA ALA A 140 -13.70 -7.46 -11.14
C ALA A 140 -13.19 -8.37 -10.03
N SER A 141 -13.00 -9.65 -10.37
CA SER A 141 -12.37 -10.64 -9.51
C SER A 141 -10.96 -10.20 -9.08
N LEU A 142 -10.41 -10.82 -8.04
CA LEU A 142 -9.05 -10.52 -7.61
C LEU A 142 -8.02 -10.97 -8.66
N GLU A 143 -8.32 -12.08 -9.31
CA GLU A 143 -7.60 -12.69 -10.42
C GLU A 143 -7.53 -11.72 -11.62
N ASP A 144 -8.66 -11.15 -12.03
CA ASP A 144 -8.71 -10.15 -13.11
C ASP A 144 -7.94 -8.89 -12.75
N ARG A 145 -8.10 -8.40 -11.51
CA ARG A 145 -7.36 -7.22 -11.04
C ARG A 145 -5.85 -7.48 -11.07
N LEU A 146 -5.38 -8.65 -10.65
CA LEU A 146 -3.96 -9.01 -10.70
C LEU A 146 -3.43 -9.11 -12.13
N ALA A 147 -4.21 -9.70 -13.04
CA ALA A 147 -3.85 -9.75 -14.46
C ALA A 147 -3.75 -8.34 -15.08
N MET A 148 -4.70 -7.46 -14.76
CA MET A 148 -4.65 -6.06 -15.19
C MET A 148 -3.49 -5.29 -14.56
N ILE A 149 -3.16 -5.54 -13.29
CA ILE A 149 -1.98 -4.95 -12.62
C ILE A 149 -0.70 -5.40 -13.32
N TYR A 150 -0.60 -6.68 -13.69
CA TYR A 150 0.57 -7.18 -14.42
C TYR A 150 0.71 -6.52 -15.80
N ALA A 151 -0.39 -6.41 -16.55
CA ALA A 151 -0.40 -5.67 -17.82
C ALA A 151 0.01 -4.21 -17.65
N PHE A 152 -0.53 -3.54 -16.63
CA PHE A 152 -0.19 -2.16 -16.26
C PHE A 152 1.29 -2.02 -15.89
N LEU A 153 1.84 -2.92 -15.07
CA LEU A 153 3.24 -2.95 -14.66
C LEU A 153 4.17 -2.99 -15.87
N LEU A 154 3.89 -3.84 -16.86
CA LEU A 154 4.71 -3.94 -18.07
C LEU A 154 4.72 -2.62 -18.87
N ASN A 155 3.56 -1.95 -18.97
CA ASN A 155 3.48 -0.66 -19.65
C ASN A 155 4.22 0.44 -18.89
N VAL A 156 4.05 0.53 -17.57
CA VAL A 156 4.79 1.48 -16.72
C VAL A 156 6.29 1.25 -16.82
N GLN A 157 6.75 -0.01 -16.75
CA GLN A 157 8.16 -0.34 -16.90
C GLN A 157 8.72 0.09 -18.27
N ALA A 158 7.95 -0.10 -19.35
CA ALA A 158 8.36 0.33 -20.68
C ALA A 158 8.41 1.86 -20.81
N GLU A 159 7.53 2.58 -20.11
CA GLU A 159 7.52 4.05 -20.07
C GLU A 159 8.71 4.62 -19.30
N LEU A 160 8.93 4.12 -18.08
CA LEU A 160 10.10 4.48 -17.28
C LEU A 160 11.40 4.17 -18.02
N HIS A 161 11.48 3.02 -18.69
CA HIS A 161 12.65 2.68 -19.50
C HIS A 161 12.91 3.69 -20.64
N ARG A 162 11.86 4.13 -21.35
CA ARG A 162 12.00 5.16 -22.40
C ARG A 162 12.48 6.50 -21.84
N ALA A 163 12.18 6.79 -20.58
CA ALA A 163 12.67 7.97 -19.87
C ALA A 163 14.08 7.79 -19.27
N GLY A 164 14.68 6.60 -19.34
CA GLY A 164 15.96 6.27 -18.69
C GLY A 164 15.84 5.97 -17.19
N ASP A 165 14.62 5.82 -16.67
CA ASP A 165 14.29 5.64 -15.26
C ASP A 165 14.10 4.15 -14.91
N ASN A 166 15.08 3.31 -15.25
CA ASN A 166 15.02 1.86 -14.98
C ASN A 166 15.06 1.54 -13.47
N ILE A 167 13.91 1.19 -12.91
CA ILE A 167 13.76 0.69 -11.54
C ILE A 167 13.10 -0.71 -11.49
N PRO A 168 13.35 -1.51 -10.44
CA PRO A 168 12.55 -2.70 -10.15
C PRO A 168 11.09 -2.33 -9.83
N ILE A 169 10.14 -3.05 -10.44
CA ILE A 169 8.71 -2.91 -10.13
C ILE A 169 8.16 -4.25 -9.68
N ALA A 170 7.50 -4.24 -8.53
CA ALA A 170 6.88 -5.39 -7.90
C ALA A 170 5.36 -5.23 -7.81
N MET A 171 4.62 -6.33 -7.85
CA MET A 171 3.20 -6.38 -7.54
C MET A 171 2.98 -7.24 -6.29
N ALA A 172 2.23 -6.71 -5.32
CA ALA A 172 2.01 -7.34 -4.03
C ALA A 172 0.54 -7.32 -3.62
N LEU A 173 0.16 -8.33 -2.85
CA LEU A 173 -1.13 -8.43 -2.16
C LEU A 173 -0.96 -8.15 -0.67
N THR A 174 -1.96 -7.56 -0.05
CA THR A 174 -2.03 -7.43 1.41
C THR A 174 -3.44 -7.68 1.91
N SER A 175 -3.55 -8.27 3.10
CA SER A 175 -4.80 -8.39 3.85
C SER A 175 -5.09 -7.14 4.68
N GLU A 176 -4.10 -6.25 4.82
CA GLU A 176 -4.19 -5.10 5.71
C GLU A 176 -5.03 -3.98 5.10
N PRO A 177 -6.05 -3.48 5.81
CA PRO A 177 -6.93 -2.44 5.27
C PRO A 177 -6.38 -1.03 5.49
N PHE A 178 -5.60 -0.80 6.56
CA PHE A 178 -5.10 0.52 6.97
C PHE A 178 -3.66 0.77 6.53
N PHE A 179 -3.32 2.03 6.22
CA PHE A 179 -1.98 2.42 5.76
C PHE A 179 -0.87 2.08 6.76
N SER A 180 -1.10 2.26 8.06
CA SER A 180 -0.15 1.90 9.11
C SER A 180 0.15 0.41 9.13
N ALA A 181 -0.90 -0.41 9.06
CA ALA A 181 -0.76 -1.86 9.01
C ALA A 181 -0.14 -2.34 7.68
N LYS A 182 -0.42 -1.68 6.54
CA LYS A 182 0.25 -1.95 5.26
C LYS A 182 1.74 -1.64 5.31
N ALA A 183 2.12 -0.49 5.86
CA ALA A 183 3.53 -0.10 6.03
C ALA A 183 4.25 -1.09 6.95
N ASP A 184 3.63 -1.49 8.06
CA ASP A 184 4.19 -2.49 8.97
C ASP A 184 4.29 -3.88 8.32
N ALA A 185 3.28 -4.30 7.55
CA ALA A 185 3.32 -5.56 6.82
C ALA A 185 4.41 -5.56 5.74
N LEU A 186 4.59 -4.45 5.01
CA LEU A 186 5.73 -4.29 4.10
C LEU A 186 7.04 -4.42 4.88
N ARG A 187 7.16 -3.72 6.02
CA ARG A 187 8.38 -3.67 6.82
C ARG A 187 8.78 -5.01 7.46
N THR A 188 7.80 -5.78 7.89
CA THR A 188 8.01 -7.05 8.60
C THR A 188 8.04 -8.25 7.66
N ALA A 189 7.71 -8.07 6.38
CA ALA A 189 7.67 -9.18 5.46
C ALA A 189 9.07 -9.76 5.23
N SER A 190 9.16 -11.08 5.42
CA SER A 190 10.39 -11.88 5.40
C SER A 190 11.18 -11.85 4.08
N TRP A 191 10.59 -11.31 3.00
CA TRP A 191 11.21 -11.26 1.68
C TRP A 191 12.28 -10.18 1.53
N TYR A 192 12.31 -9.15 2.37
CA TYR A 192 13.41 -8.19 2.40
C TYR A 192 14.76 -8.84 2.77
N HIS A 193 14.73 -9.94 3.52
CA HIS A 193 15.94 -10.60 4.03
C HIS A 193 16.47 -11.73 3.15
N THR A 194 15.71 -12.21 2.15
CA THR A 194 16.01 -13.53 1.54
C THR A 194 16.03 -13.59 0.01
N SER A 195 15.64 -12.54 -0.72
CA SER A 195 15.47 -12.64 -2.17
C SER A 195 16.63 -12.07 -2.99
N SER A 196 17.76 -12.79 -3.01
CA SER A 196 18.95 -12.50 -3.84
C SER A 196 18.71 -12.55 -5.37
N HIS A 197 17.47 -12.79 -5.82
CA HIS A 197 17.12 -12.88 -7.23
C HIS A 197 16.15 -11.78 -7.68
N HIS A 198 15.55 -11.01 -6.77
CA HIS A 198 14.43 -10.10 -7.06
C HIS A 198 14.60 -8.78 -6.29
N GLY A 199 15.58 -7.96 -6.69
CA GLY A 199 15.67 -6.55 -6.30
C GLY A 199 15.66 -6.27 -4.79
N THR A 200 16.38 -7.06 -3.98
CA THR A 200 16.61 -6.68 -2.58
C THR A 200 17.62 -5.55 -2.52
N PHE A 201 17.23 -4.47 -1.86
CA PHE A 201 18.12 -3.39 -1.50
C PHE A 201 19.40 -3.94 -0.85
N ARG A 202 20.58 -3.55 -1.35
CA ARG A 202 21.85 -4.10 -0.85
C ARG A 202 22.37 -3.25 0.28
N LYS A 203 22.44 -3.77 1.51
CA LYS A 203 23.11 -3.06 2.62
C LYS A 203 24.61 -2.96 2.32
N VAL A 204 25.14 -1.75 2.24
CA VAL A 204 26.57 -1.50 2.00
C VAL A 204 27.14 -0.58 3.07
N ASP A 205 28.44 -0.67 3.32
CA ASP A 205 29.18 0.31 4.12
C ASP A 205 29.61 1.53 3.27
N GLU A 206 30.30 2.48 3.91
CA GLU A 206 30.85 3.68 3.25
C GLU A 206 31.90 3.36 2.16
N TYR A 207 32.41 2.12 2.10
CA TYR A 207 33.33 1.62 1.08
C TYR A 207 32.60 0.84 -0.03
N GLY A 208 31.26 0.74 0.03
CA GLY A 208 30.46 -0.03 -0.91
C GLY A 208 30.54 -1.55 -0.72
N ARG A 209 31.07 -2.02 0.41
CA ARG A 209 31.15 -3.45 0.74
C ARG A 209 29.83 -3.91 1.33
N THR A 210 29.34 -5.07 0.89
CA THR A 210 28.09 -5.64 1.40
C THR A 210 28.22 -6.01 2.87
N LEU A 211 27.28 -5.54 3.69
CA LEU A 211 27.25 -5.81 5.13
C LEU A 211 26.29 -6.97 5.46
N PRO A 212 26.65 -7.88 6.37
CA PRO A 212 25.73 -8.88 6.92
C PRO A 212 24.76 -8.23 7.91
N GLY A 213 23.55 -8.79 8.04
CA GLY A 213 22.56 -8.41 9.06
C GLY A 213 21.15 -8.15 8.51
N THR A 214 20.18 -7.96 9.42
CA THR A 214 18.84 -7.49 9.08
C THR A 214 18.95 -6.08 8.47
N LEU A 215 18.37 -5.90 7.28
CA LEU A 215 18.26 -4.58 6.67
C LEU A 215 17.45 -3.66 7.59
N ASP A 216 17.98 -2.48 7.88
CA ASP A 216 17.11 -1.32 8.10
C ASP A 216 16.49 -1.04 6.74
N LEU A 217 15.20 -1.29 6.62
CA LEU A 217 14.52 -1.13 5.36
C LEU A 217 14.60 0.31 4.89
N PRO A 218 14.76 0.54 3.58
CA PRO A 218 14.70 1.90 3.07
C PRO A 218 13.37 2.55 3.48
N PRO A 219 13.37 3.86 3.76
CA PRO A 219 12.14 4.60 3.98
C PRO A 219 11.13 4.31 2.87
N MET A 220 9.87 4.14 3.26
CA MET A 220 8.77 3.95 2.33
C MET A 220 8.13 5.29 1.97
N GLU A 221 7.69 5.42 0.73
CA GLU A 221 6.99 6.62 0.27
C GLU A 221 5.72 6.18 -0.47
N PHE A 222 4.56 6.42 0.14
CA PHE A 222 3.26 6.05 -0.42
C PHE A 222 2.80 7.14 -1.39
N ILE A 223 2.56 6.73 -2.64
CA ILE A 223 2.05 7.61 -3.69
C ILE A 223 0.52 7.66 -3.55
N VAL A 224 -0.02 8.83 -3.25
CA VAL A 224 -1.45 9.02 -2.98
C VAL A 224 -2.02 10.23 -3.73
N GLY A 225 -3.32 10.22 -3.99
CA GLY A 225 -4.04 11.41 -4.44
C GLY A 225 -4.37 12.33 -3.27
N PHE A 226 -4.61 13.61 -3.54
CA PHE A 226 -5.04 14.59 -2.54
C PHE A 226 -6.30 14.12 -1.77
N ASP A 227 -7.27 13.52 -2.47
CA ASP A 227 -8.47 12.94 -1.86
C ASP A 227 -8.14 11.86 -0.81
N THR A 228 -7.11 11.07 -1.08
CA THR A 228 -6.65 10.01 -0.17
C THR A 228 -5.82 10.58 0.98
N LEU A 229 -5.02 11.64 0.76
CA LEU A 229 -4.36 12.37 1.84
C LEU A 229 -5.38 12.88 2.87
N VAL A 230 -6.43 13.56 2.39
CA VAL A 230 -7.49 14.10 3.26
C VAL A 230 -8.12 12.98 4.07
N ARG A 231 -8.35 11.80 3.48
CA ARG A 231 -8.88 10.64 4.20
C ARG A 231 -7.92 10.04 5.22
N ILE A 232 -6.63 9.94 4.89
CA ILE A 232 -5.61 9.46 5.83
C ILE A 232 -5.55 10.39 7.05
N LEU A 233 -5.71 11.70 6.84
CA LEU A 233 -5.62 12.70 7.89
C LEU A 233 -6.98 13.06 8.52
N ASP A 234 -8.03 12.28 8.28
CA ASP A 234 -9.36 12.54 8.83
C ASP A 234 -9.55 11.71 10.11
N PRO A 235 -9.78 12.36 11.28
CA PRO A 235 -9.90 11.68 12.57
C PRO A 235 -11.07 10.68 12.61
N LYS A 236 -12.09 10.80 11.74
CA LYS A 236 -13.26 9.89 11.75
C LYS A 236 -12.91 8.42 11.47
N TYR A 237 -11.76 8.17 10.85
CA TYR A 237 -11.27 6.81 10.59
C TYR A 237 -10.54 6.17 11.79
N TYR A 238 -10.34 6.93 12.88
CA TYR A 238 -9.63 6.49 14.07
C TYR A 238 -10.57 6.53 15.27
N LYS A 239 -11.28 5.42 15.52
CA LYS A 239 -12.14 5.28 16.70
C LYS A 239 -11.34 4.76 17.89
N GLU A 240 -11.71 5.19 19.09
CA GLU A 240 -11.27 4.54 20.32
C GLU A 240 -11.88 3.14 20.35
N VAL A 241 -11.02 2.12 20.45
CA VAL A 241 -11.47 0.83 20.95
C VAL A 241 -11.63 1.06 22.44
N GLU A 242 -12.88 1.23 22.90
CA GLU A 242 -13.13 1.13 24.34
C GLU A 242 -12.67 -0.26 24.77
N GLU A 243 -11.66 -0.31 25.64
CA GLU A 243 -11.26 -1.55 26.33
C GLU A 243 -12.48 -2.02 27.13
N GLY A 244 -13.22 -2.97 26.54
CA GLY A 244 -14.42 -3.53 27.13
C GLY A 244 -14.10 -4.21 28.44
N THR A 245 -14.53 -3.60 29.53
CA THR A 245 -14.79 -4.28 30.80
C THR A 245 -15.88 -5.33 30.58
N ASP A 246 -15.66 -6.52 31.13
CA ASP A 246 -16.62 -7.59 31.24
C ASP A 246 -18.00 -7.08 31.70
N ALA A 247 -19.01 -7.23 30.85
CA ALA A 247 -20.40 -7.39 31.25
C ALA A 247 -21.19 -8.00 30.10
N ALA A 248 -21.46 -9.30 30.24
CA ALA A 248 -22.55 -9.95 29.54
C ALA A 248 -23.85 -9.22 29.88
N GLU A 249 -24.57 -8.73 28.88
CA GLU A 249 -26.03 -8.57 28.98
C GLU A 249 -26.65 -8.51 27.58
N ASN A 250 -27.26 -9.65 27.23
CA ASN A 250 -28.49 -9.84 26.47
C ASN A 250 -28.96 -8.68 25.59
N ASN A 251 -29.05 -8.94 24.28
CA ASN A 251 -30.27 -8.67 23.53
C ASN A 251 -30.43 -9.72 22.43
N ASN A 252 -31.45 -10.54 22.60
CA ASN A 252 -31.95 -11.51 21.65
C ASN A 252 -33.35 -11.04 21.24
N GLU A 253 -33.56 -10.79 19.95
CA GLU A 253 -34.83 -10.74 19.20
C GLU A 253 -34.47 -10.14 17.82
N GLU A 254 -34.82 -10.66 16.65
CA GLU A 254 -35.53 -11.86 16.23
C GLU A 254 -35.39 -11.91 14.68
N ALA A 255 -34.96 -13.03 14.09
CA ALA A 255 -35.25 -13.39 12.69
C ALA A 255 -34.91 -14.87 12.48
N GLY A 256 -35.94 -15.71 12.42
CA GLY A 256 -35.81 -17.17 12.42
C GLY A 256 -35.45 -17.83 11.09
N ALA A 257 -35.05 -19.08 11.18
CA ALA A 257 -35.41 -20.17 10.28
C ALA A 257 -35.00 -21.51 10.92
N ALA A 258 -35.89 -22.49 10.82
CA ALA A 258 -35.87 -23.80 11.45
C ALA A 258 -34.84 -24.77 10.84
N ALA A 259 -34.36 -25.73 11.64
CA ALA A 259 -34.15 -27.12 11.20
C ALA A 259 -34.01 -28.08 12.40
N ASP A 260 -34.51 -29.29 12.18
CA ASP A 260 -34.80 -30.36 13.12
C ASP A 260 -33.58 -31.09 13.74
N GLN A 261 -33.73 -31.44 15.03
CA GLN A 261 -33.66 -32.78 15.63
C GLN A 261 -32.68 -33.83 15.08
N GLU A 262 -31.75 -34.32 15.92
CA GLU A 262 -31.73 -35.72 16.42
C GLU A 262 -30.60 -35.95 17.46
N ASP A 263 -30.88 -36.88 18.38
CA ASP A 263 -30.16 -37.25 19.61
C ASP A 263 -28.89 -38.10 19.40
N VAL A 264 -28.14 -38.30 20.51
CA VAL A 264 -27.58 -39.57 21.03
C VAL A 264 -26.06 -39.57 21.40
N ASP A 265 -25.83 -39.80 22.71
CA ASP A 265 -24.74 -40.46 23.48
C ASP A 265 -23.27 -39.95 23.47
N MET A 266 -22.63 -39.62 24.60
CA MET A 266 -22.22 -40.35 25.84
C MET A 266 -20.81 -40.99 25.78
N GLU A 267 -20.13 -40.95 26.95
CA GLU A 267 -18.82 -41.50 27.35
C GLU A 267 -17.53 -40.71 26.95
N GLY A 268 -16.55 -40.45 27.84
CA GLY A 268 -16.40 -40.86 29.23
C GLY A 268 -15.10 -40.36 29.92
N ALA A 269 -14.98 -40.77 31.20
CA ALA A 269 -13.81 -40.79 32.10
C ALA A 269 -13.20 -39.43 32.52
N SER A 270 -13.39 -38.90 33.73
CA SER A 270 -13.04 -39.39 35.08
C SER A 270 -11.57 -39.81 35.25
N TYR A 271 -10.80 -38.98 35.95
CA TYR A 271 -9.86 -39.42 37.01
C TYR A 271 -9.55 -38.23 37.95
N ASN A 272 -9.96 -38.37 39.22
CA ASN A 272 -9.52 -37.55 40.35
C ASN A 272 -8.22 -38.13 40.93
N GLY A 273 -7.38 -37.27 41.51
CA GLY A 273 -6.26 -37.67 42.35
C GLY A 273 -5.73 -36.48 43.16
N GLU A 274 -5.96 -36.52 44.45
CA GLU A 274 -5.78 -35.49 45.48
C GLU A 274 -4.33 -35.31 45.97
N GLY A 275 -4.09 -34.16 46.63
CA GLY A 275 -3.35 -34.09 47.91
C GLY A 275 -1.86 -33.74 47.86
N ASN A 276 -1.47 -32.55 48.34
CA ASN A 276 -1.20 -32.27 49.76
C ASN A 276 -0.40 -30.97 49.96
N GLU A 277 -0.74 -30.30 51.06
CA GLU A 277 -0.14 -29.07 51.57
C GLU A 277 1.19 -29.28 52.32
N GLU A 278 1.85 -28.13 52.50
CA GLU A 278 2.62 -27.70 53.66
C GLU A 278 4.14 -27.98 53.68
N THR A 279 4.93 -26.91 53.67
CA THR A 279 5.83 -26.55 54.78
C THR A 279 6.51 -25.20 54.53
N THR A 280 6.54 -24.42 55.61
CA THR A 280 7.17 -23.12 55.82
C THR A 280 8.68 -23.24 56.06
N ALA A 281 9.44 -22.22 55.68
CA ALA A 281 10.74 -21.92 56.28
C ALA A 281 10.97 -20.40 56.34
N GLU A 282 11.48 -19.99 57.48
CA GLU A 282 11.61 -18.66 58.08
C GLU A 282 13.06 -18.17 57.91
N GLU A 283 13.29 -16.86 57.67
CA GLU A 283 14.55 -16.24 58.11
C GLU A 283 14.41 -14.72 58.42
N THR A 284 14.69 -14.46 59.69
CA THR A 284 14.94 -13.31 60.59
C THR A 284 15.20 -11.87 60.06
N PRO A 285 14.82 -10.81 60.84
CA PRO A 285 15.04 -9.40 60.52
C PRO A 285 16.27 -8.76 61.21
N ALA A 286 16.92 -7.76 60.60
CA ALA A 286 17.85 -6.86 61.30
C ALA A 286 17.97 -5.43 60.68
N ALA A 287 17.67 -4.45 61.54
CA ALA A 287 18.16 -3.07 61.69
C ALA A 287 17.93 -1.96 60.61
N PRO A 288 17.54 -0.72 61.03
CA PRO A 288 17.29 0.43 60.17
C PRO A 288 18.49 1.41 60.11
N THR A 289 18.71 2.10 58.99
CA THR A 289 19.45 3.39 58.88
C THR A 289 19.39 3.94 57.44
N PRO A 290 19.68 5.24 57.20
CA PRO A 290 18.79 6.40 57.36
C PRO A 290 18.39 7.03 56.02
N THR A 291 17.31 7.80 56.03
CA THR A 291 16.86 8.66 54.91
C THR A 291 17.91 9.73 54.58
N PRO A 292 18.33 9.91 53.31
CA PRO A 292 19.07 11.10 52.89
C PRO A 292 18.11 12.27 52.61
N PRO A 293 18.61 13.51 52.72
CA PRO A 293 17.79 14.72 52.68
C PRO A 293 17.35 15.08 51.26
N ASP A 294 16.23 15.82 51.19
CA ASP A 294 15.75 16.55 50.02
C ASP A 294 16.88 17.26 49.27
N GLY A 295 16.92 17.08 47.95
CA GLY A 295 17.73 17.93 47.08
C GLY A 295 18.16 17.27 45.79
N LEU A 296 17.29 17.39 44.77
CA LEU A 296 17.52 17.42 43.31
C LEU A 296 16.46 16.55 42.64
N ALA A 297 15.32 17.18 42.35
CA ALA A 297 14.33 16.62 41.44
C ALA A 297 15.04 16.18 40.16
N ALA A 298 14.99 14.88 39.88
CA ALA A 298 15.30 14.38 38.54
C ALA A 298 14.47 15.20 37.54
N PRO A 299 15.05 15.61 36.40
CA PRO A 299 14.25 16.28 35.38
C PRO A 299 13.07 15.35 35.06
N PRO A 300 11.83 15.88 35.02
CA PRO A 300 10.69 15.04 34.68
C PRO A 300 11.00 14.41 33.33
N SER A 301 10.97 13.07 33.26
CA SER A 301 10.88 12.35 32.00
C SER A 301 9.89 13.09 31.11
N PRO A 302 10.21 13.35 29.83
CA PRO A 302 9.35 14.16 28.97
C PRO A 302 7.94 13.60 29.08
N ARG A 303 7.02 14.43 29.60
CA ARG A 303 5.61 14.06 29.73
C ARG A 303 5.16 13.57 28.37
N GLN A 304 4.95 12.27 28.23
CA GLN A 304 4.44 11.71 26.98
C GLN A 304 3.14 12.44 26.69
N ARG A 305 3.09 13.11 25.52
CA ARG A 305 1.85 13.77 25.08
C ARG A 305 0.76 12.70 25.09
N PRO A 306 -0.45 12.98 25.61
CA PRO A 306 -1.57 12.06 25.49
C PRO A 306 -1.76 11.74 24.00
N GLN A 307 -1.51 10.49 23.60
CA GLN A 307 -1.67 10.09 22.20
C GLN A 307 -3.15 9.86 21.91
N THR A 308 -3.67 10.62 20.95
CA THR A 308 -5.00 10.40 20.38
C THR A 308 -5.03 9.05 19.62
N PRO A 309 -6.22 8.51 19.31
CA PRO A 309 -6.34 7.32 18.45
C PRO A 309 -5.66 7.48 17.09
N MET A 310 -5.77 8.68 16.51
CA MET A 310 -5.13 9.03 15.25
C MET A 310 -3.60 8.98 15.38
N MET A 311 -3.04 9.55 16.45
CA MET A 311 -1.60 9.48 16.73
C MET A 311 -1.13 8.04 16.95
N LYS A 312 -1.84 7.25 17.75
CA LYS A 312 -1.52 5.82 17.97
C LYS A 312 -1.44 5.03 16.66
N ALA A 313 -2.31 5.35 15.70
CA ALA A 313 -2.35 4.67 14.41
C ALA A 313 -1.31 5.21 13.41
N LEU A 314 -1.09 6.53 13.37
CA LEU A 314 -0.26 7.17 12.34
C LEU A 314 1.18 7.46 12.77
N ASP A 315 1.50 7.54 14.06
CA ASP A 315 2.89 7.70 14.53
C ASP A 315 3.79 6.57 14.00
N PRO A 316 3.42 5.27 14.13
CA PRO A 316 4.24 4.19 13.59
C PRO A 316 4.36 4.23 12.06
N PHE A 317 3.31 4.72 11.38
CA PHE A 317 3.34 4.92 9.93
C PHE A 317 4.36 5.99 9.56
N PHE A 318 4.22 7.20 10.13
CA PHE A 318 5.10 8.32 9.85
C PHE A 318 6.49 8.14 10.44
N GLU A 319 6.77 7.17 11.31
CA GLU A 319 8.14 6.86 11.73
C GLU A 319 8.99 6.37 10.54
N HIS A 320 8.42 5.49 9.71
CA HIS A 320 9.14 4.78 8.64
C HIS A 320 8.62 5.06 7.23
N ALA A 321 7.49 5.74 7.10
CA ALA A 321 6.88 6.09 5.83
C ALA A 321 6.68 7.61 5.68
N SER A 322 6.52 8.01 4.43
CA SER A 322 6.18 9.34 3.97
C SER A 322 5.08 9.25 2.91
N LEU A 323 4.44 10.37 2.61
CA LEU A 323 3.40 10.48 1.58
C LEU A 323 3.91 11.35 0.45
N ARG A 324 3.73 10.89 -0.79
CA ARG A 324 3.93 11.67 -2.00
C ARG A 324 2.59 11.91 -2.67
N VAL A 325 2.14 13.16 -2.70
CA VAL A 325 0.75 13.54 -2.94
C VAL A 325 0.60 14.18 -4.31
N MET A 326 -0.28 13.62 -5.15
CA MET A 326 -0.71 14.25 -6.39
C MET A 326 -1.92 15.14 -6.13
N LEU A 327 -1.82 16.42 -6.50
CA LEU A 327 -2.98 17.30 -6.57
C LEU A 327 -3.88 16.89 -7.74
N ARG A 328 -5.19 17.00 -7.54
CA ARG A 328 -6.20 16.58 -8.52
C ARG A 328 -7.31 17.63 -8.60
N PRO A 329 -7.06 18.78 -9.25
CA PRO A 329 -8.08 19.81 -9.41
C PRO A 329 -9.27 19.26 -10.20
N GLY A 330 -10.48 19.66 -9.80
CA GLY A 330 -11.73 19.29 -10.50
C GLY A 330 -12.40 17.99 -10.04
N ASP A 331 -11.77 17.16 -9.20
CA ASP A 331 -12.35 15.90 -8.69
C ASP A 331 -13.25 16.11 -7.45
N GLY A 332 -13.93 17.26 -7.34
CA GLY A 332 -14.82 17.60 -6.21
C GLY A 332 -14.10 18.07 -4.93
N HIS A 333 -12.78 18.12 -4.94
CA HIS A 333 -11.93 18.58 -3.82
C HIS A 333 -11.38 20.00 -4.02
N GLY A 334 -12.09 20.82 -4.80
CA GLY A 334 -11.71 22.18 -5.13
C GLY A 334 -10.62 22.30 -6.20
N GLU A 335 -10.36 23.55 -6.58
CA GLU A 335 -9.29 23.92 -7.52
C GLU A 335 -7.90 23.75 -6.91
N ARG A 336 -6.88 23.77 -7.75
CA ARG A 336 -5.49 23.50 -7.36
C ARG A 336 -5.03 24.40 -6.20
N GLU A 337 -5.35 25.68 -6.25
CA GLU A 337 -5.00 26.65 -5.21
C GLU A 337 -5.70 26.34 -3.88
N ALA A 338 -6.94 25.84 -3.92
CA ALA A 338 -7.66 25.44 -2.70
C ALA A 338 -7.02 24.19 -2.06
N GLN A 339 -6.60 23.23 -2.88
CA GLN A 339 -5.89 22.04 -2.38
C GLN A 339 -4.55 22.41 -1.75
N LEU A 340 -3.78 23.31 -2.38
CA LEU A 340 -2.53 23.83 -1.82
C LEU A 340 -2.73 24.56 -0.49
N ARG A 341 -3.77 25.40 -0.39
CA ARG A 341 -4.13 26.06 0.87
C ARG A 341 -4.48 25.03 1.95
N CYS A 342 -5.23 23.98 1.61
CA CYS A 342 -5.55 22.91 2.54
C CYS A 342 -4.30 22.19 3.06
N VAL A 343 -3.35 21.82 2.18
CA VAL A 343 -2.08 21.20 2.59
C VAL A 343 -1.27 22.12 3.52
N ALA A 344 -1.20 23.42 3.22
CA ALA A 344 -0.52 24.38 4.08
C ALA A 344 -1.21 24.54 5.45
N ALA A 345 -2.54 24.58 5.47
CA ALA A 345 -3.32 24.68 6.70
C ALA A 345 -3.13 23.47 7.62
N LEU A 346 -3.06 22.26 7.07
CA LEU A 346 -2.77 21.03 7.83
C LEU A 346 -1.41 21.11 8.57
N GLY A 347 -0.43 21.82 8.01
CA GLY A 347 0.88 22.06 8.62
C GLY A 347 0.92 23.21 9.63
N GLY A 348 -0.17 23.95 9.81
CA GLY A 348 -0.21 25.15 10.65
C GLY A 348 0.31 26.43 9.97
N ASP A 349 0.61 26.37 8.67
CA ASP A 349 1.14 27.50 7.89
C ASP A 349 0.04 28.36 7.23
N ALA A 350 -1.23 28.18 7.63
CA ALA A 350 -2.35 28.93 7.06
C ALA A 350 -2.16 30.45 7.29
N ARG A 351 -2.26 31.22 6.20
CA ARG A 351 -2.44 32.67 6.30
C ARG A 351 -3.91 32.94 6.67
N ASP A 352 -4.13 34.02 7.39
CA ASP A 352 -5.46 34.48 7.80
C ASP A 352 -6.09 35.25 6.63
N ASP A 353 -6.32 34.56 5.52
CA ASP A 353 -6.86 35.11 4.27
C ASP A 353 -8.27 34.56 3.95
N GLY A 354 -9.10 34.41 4.99
CA GLY A 354 -10.58 34.38 4.92
C GLY A 354 -11.25 33.21 4.19
N ASP A 355 -10.53 32.48 3.34
CA ASP A 355 -11.01 31.39 2.48
C ASP A 355 -10.59 30.00 3.01
N THR A 356 -9.85 29.96 4.12
CA THR A 356 -9.50 28.76 4.91
C THR A 356 -10.52 28.47 6.02
N ALA A 357 -11.64 29.20 6.06
CA ALA A 357 -12.67 29.07 7.08
C ALA A 357 -13.18 27.61 7.20
N GLY A 358 -12.68 26.90 8.22
CA GLY A 358 -13.08 25.53 8.55
C GLY A 358 -12.02 24.45 8.36
N VAL A 359 -10.84 24.73 7.80
CA VAL A 359 -9.73 23.75 7.75
C VAL A 359 -8.92 23.86 9.04
N LEU A 360 -9.17 22.95 9.97
CA LEU A 360 -8.41 22.81 11.20
C LEU A 360 -7.01 22.26 10.91
N SER A 361 -6.02 22.76 11.63
CA SER A 361 -4.67 22.21 11.64
C SER A 361 -4.66 20.79 12.21
N LEU A 362 -3.62 20.01 11.90
CA LEU A 362 -3.51 18.63 12.41
C LEU A 362 -3.56 18.56 13.93
N ASP A 363 -2.90 19.49 14.62
CA ASP A 363 -2.88 19.53 16.09
C ASP A 363 -4.29 19.74 16.69
N GLU A 364 -5.18 20.44 15.97
CA GLU A 364 -6.56 20.71 16.42
C GLU A 364 -7.51 19.53 16.21
N VAL A 365 -7.22 18.65 15.25
CA VAL A 365 -8.03 17.45 14.97
C VAL A 365 -7.47 16.18 15.62
N GLY A 366 -6.44 16.33 16.47
CA GLY A 366 -5.82 15.24 17.19
C GLY A 366 -4.72 14.51 16.40
N GLY A 367 -4.15 15.10 15.36
CA GLY A 367 -2.94 14.64 14.69
C GLY A 367 -1.67 15.32 15.20
N ASP A 368 -0.53 15.07 14.55
CA ASP A 368 0.73 15.79 14.77
C ASP A 368 1.12 16.60 13.52
N ALA A 369 1.19 17.93 13.64
CA ALA A 369 1.63 18.80 12.54
C ALA A 369 3.04 18.43 12.01
N ALA A 370 3.88 17.76 12.82
CA ALA A 370 5.19 17.27 12.39
C ALA A 370 5.14 16.29 11.21
N TRP A 371 4.02 15.56 11.04
CA TRP A 371 3.83 14.64 9.93
C TRP A 371 3.87 15.33 8.57
N MET A 372 3.50 16.62 8.50
CA MET A 372 3.53 17.37 7.24
C MET A 372 4.93 17.55 6.66
N ARG A 373 6.00 17.42 7.47
CA ARG A 373 7.38 17.37 6.95
C ARG A 373 7.67 16.10 6.13
N LYS A 374 6.81 15.09 6.24
CA LYS A 374 6.86 13.82 5.49
C LYS A 374 5.78 13.75 4.41
N VAL A 375 5.14 14.87 4.09
CA VAL A 375 4.19 14.99 2.99
C VAL A 375 4.85 15.81 1.87
N HIS A 376 5.15 15.15 0.76
CA HIS A 376 5.80 15.73 -0.41
C HIS A 376 4.78 15.90 -1.52
N LEU A 377 4.64 17.09 -2.10
CA LEU A 377 3.81 17.28 -3.28
C LEU A 377 4.55 16.80 -4.52
N LEU A 378 3.84 16.11 -5.40
CA LEU A 378 4.36 15.74 -6.72
C LEU A 378 4.54 16.98 -7.58
N SER A 379 5.62 16.98 -8.38
CA SER A 379 5.81 18.01 -9.39
C SER A 379 4.66 17.97 -10.40
N ASP A 380 4.14 19.13 -10.78
CA ASP A 380 3.28 19.21 -11.95
C ASP A 380 4.18 18.96 -13.18
N GLY A 381 4.12 17.76 -13.74
CA GLY A 381 4.78 17.46 -15.00
C GLY A 381 4.36 18.53 -16.01
N GLY A 382 5.32 19.34 -16.49
CA GLY A 382 5.11 20.57 -17.26
C GLY A 382 4.55 20.38 -18.68
N GLY A 383 3.51 19.56 -18.84
CA GLY A 383 2.75 19.40 -20.05
C GLY A 383 1.39 20.09 -19.93
N ASP A 384 1.18 21.11 -20.77
CA ASP A 384 -0.13 21.68 -21.07
C ASP A 384 -1.20 20.57 -21.18
N GLY A 385 -2.27 20.68 -20.38
CA GLY A 385 -3.53 19.98 -20.60
C GLY A 385 -3.47 18.45 -20.67
N ASN A 386 -2.75 17.78 -19.76
CA ASN A 386 -2.63 16.33 -19.82
C ASN A 386 -3.96 15.61 -19.46
N ALA A 387 -4.58 14.98 -20.46
CA ALA A 387 -5.87 14.27 -20.42
C ALA A 387 -5.98 13.11 -19.38
N ALA A 388 -4.93 12.84 -18.61
CA ALA A 388 -4.93 11.90 -17.49
C ALA A 388 -5.44 12.50 -16.17
N ALA A 389 -5.41 13.83 -16.02
CA ALA A 389 -6.00 14.53 -14.88
C ALA A 389 -7.54 14.31 -14.89
N GLY A 390 -8.08 13.68 -13.85
CA GLY A 390 -9.51 13.38 -13.71
C GLY A 390 -9.93 11.95 -14.12
N VAL A 391 -9.01 11.07 -14.52
CA VAL A 391 -9.36 9.70 -14.93
C VAL A 391 -9.47 8.75 -13.73
N SER A 392 -10.69 8.58 -13.20
CA SER A 392 -10.96 7.58 -12.16
C SER A 392 -11.28 6.20 -12.72
N SER A 393 -10.93 5.14 -11.98
CA SER A 393 -11.36 3.78 -12.33
C SER A 393 -12.89 3.65 -12.41
N SER A 394 -13.64 4.39 -11.57
CA SER A 394 -15.11 4.39 -11.60
C SER A 394 -15.68 4.94 -12.90
N MET A 395 -15.10 6.03 -13.42
CA MET A 395 -15.44 6.58 -14.72
C MET A 395 -15.15 5.58 -15.84
N VAL A 396 -13.99 4.90 -15.81
CA VAL A 396 -13.65 3.87 -16.80
C VAL A 396 -14.66 2.73 -16.76
N ARG A 397 -15.01 2.23 -15.57
CA ARG A 397 -16.03 1.18 -15.44
C ARG A 397 -17.39 1.62 -15.99
N GLN A 398 -17.78 2.87 -15.77
CA GLN A 398 -19.04 3.41 -16.31
C GLN A 398 -19.01 3.47 -17.84
N ARG A 399 -17.92 3.95 -18.43
CA ARG A 399 -17.78 3.98 -19.90
C ARG A 399 -17.77 2.58 -20.52
N VAL A 400 -17.08 1.63 -19.90
CA VAL A 400 -17.08 0.23 -20.38
C VAL A 400 -18.48 -0.37 -20.29
N ARG A 401 -19.24 -0.05 -19.23
CA ARG A 401 -20.65 -0.45 -19.11
C ARG A 401 -21.52 0.11 -20.23
N ASP A 402 -21.42 1.40 -20.48
CA ASP A 402 -22.37 2.11 -21.34
C ASP A 402 -22.04 1.98 -22.83
N HIS A 403 -20.76 1.83 -23.17
CA HIS A 403 -20.24 1.93 -24.53
C HIS A 403 -19.26 0.82 -24.92
N GLY A 404 -19.10 -0.19 -24.04
CA GLY A 404 -18.20 -1.32 -24.25
C GLY A 404 -16.71 -1.00 -24.03
N PRO A 405 -15.83 -2.01 -24.13
CA PRO A 405 -14.41 -1.90 -23.75
C PRO A 405 -13.63 -0.83 -24.51
N LEU A 406 -13.96 -0.56 -25.78
CA LEU A 406 -13.26 0.45 -26.60
C LEU A 406 -13.38 1.87 -26.05
N ALA A 407 -14.44 2.18 -25.29
CA ALA A 407 -14.58 3.48 -24.65
C ALA A 407 -13.56 3.73 -23.53
N ALA A 408 -12.77 2.72 -23.14
CA ALA A 408 -11.65 2.87 -22.22
C ALA A 408 -10.31 3.20 -22.90
N GLN A 409 -10.24 3.22 -24.24
CA GLN A 409 -8.98 3.26 -25.00
C GLN A 409 -8.03 4.40 -24.61
N ASP A 410 -8.57 5.59 -24.35
CA ASP A 410 -7.76 6.77 -23.99
C ASP A 410 -7.44 6.86 -22.49
N PHE A 411 -8.05 5.99 -21.68
CA PHE A 411 -8.03 6.04 -20.22
C PHE A 411 -7.21 4.92 -19.56
N VAL A 412 -6.90 3.86 -20.28
CA VAL A 412 -6.07 2.73 -19.81
C VAL A 412 -4.96 2.42 -20.81
N TYR A 413 -3.94 1.67 -20.39
CA TYR A 413 -2.89 1.24 -21.33
C TYR A 413 -3.39 0.16 -22.30
N PRO A 414 -2.74 0.01 -23.47
CA PRO A 414 -3.14 -0.98 -24.49
C PRO A 414 -3.28 -2.41 -23.96
N LEU A 415 -2.35 -2.91 -23.12
CA LEU A 415 -2.45 -4.28 -22.59
C LEU A 415 -3.61 -4.45 -21.60
N VAL A 416 -3.98 -3.39 -20.88
CA VAL A 416 -5.16 -3.38 -20.00
C VAL A 416 -6.43 -3.33 -20.86
N LEU A 417 -6.45 -2.50 -21.91
CA LEU A 417 -7.55 -2.44 -22.86
C LEU A 417 -7.80 -3.79 -23.54
N ASP A 418 -6.74 -4.46 -23.97
CA ASP A 418 -6.86 -5.78 -24.59
C ASP A 418 -7.39 -6.84 -23.60
N TRP A 419 -7.03 -6.73 -22.31
CA TRP A 419 -7.61 -7.55 -21.27
C TRP A 419 -9.12 -7.30 -21.13
N LEU A 420 -9.55 -6.04 -21.10
CA LEU A 420 -10.95 -5.64 -21.02
C LEU A 420 -11.77 -6.12 -22.22
N LYS A 421 -11.21 -6.05 -23.43
CA LYS A 421 -11.86 -6.57 -24.66
C LYS A 421 -12.06 -8.08 -24.63
N LYS A 422 -11.10 -8.82 -24.06
CA LYS A 422 -11.17 -10.29 -24.01
C LYS A 422 -12.15 -10.79 -22.95
N HIS A 423 -12.34 -10.02 -21.88
CA HIS A 423 -13.20 -10.37 -20.75
C HIS A 423 -14.37 -9.39 -20.67
N GLU A 424 -15.17 -9.33 -21.75
CA GLU A 424 -16.29 -8.38 -21.90
C GLU A 424 -17.29 -8.40 -20.72
N LEU A 425 -17.32 -9.49 -19.96
CA LEU A 425 -18.19 -9.72 -18.81
C LEU A 425 -17.75 -9.03 -17.50
N VAL A 426 -16.53 -8.48 -17.40
CA VAL A 426 -16.00 -7.98 -16.11
C VAL A 426 -16.80 -6.78 -15.57
N TYR A 427 -17.44 -6.01 -16.45
CA TYR A 427 -18.20 -4.81 -16.05
C TYR A 427 -19.63 -4.73 -16.60
N GLN A 428 -20.11 -5.68 -17.39
CA GLN A 428 -21.47 -5.61 -17.99
C GLN A 428 -22.58 -5.79 -16.93
N ARG A 429 -23.80 -5.32 -17.24
CA ARG A 429 -25.00 -5.62 -16.42
C ARG A 429 -25.28 -7.13 -16.52
N PRO A 430 -25.81 -7.77 -15.45
CA PRO A 430 -26.44 -9.07 -15.57
C PRO A 430 -27.53 -8.99 -16.65
N HIS A 431 -27.59 -10.00 -17.52
CA HIS A 431 -28.69 -10.12 -18.48
C HIS A 431 -29.99 -10.31 -17.69
N PRO A 432 -31.07 -9.58 -17.96
CA PRO A 432 -32.35 -9.77 -17.26
C PRO A 432 -33.04 -11.12 -17.51
N ASP A 433 -32.40 -12.06 -18.22
CA ASP A 433 -33.01 -13.33 -18.65
C ASP A 433 -32.49 -14.55 -17.85
N ASP A 434 -31.75 -14.34 -16.76
CA ASP A 434 -31.31 -15.40 -15.84
C ASP A 434 -32.27 -15.56 -14.63
N ASP A 435 -33.55 -15.24 -14.85
CA ASP A 435 -34.65 -15.68 -14.00
C ASP A 435 -35.31 -16.87 -14.71
N GLY A 436 -35.31 -18.03 -14.04
CA GLY A 436 -35.59 -19.33 -14.63
C GLY A 436 -36.85 -19.35 -15.48
N SER A 437 -36.68 -19.43 -16.80
CA SER A 437 -37.70 -20.00 -17.66
C SER A 437 -37.53 -21.51 -17.63
N GLU A 438 -38.31 -22.17 -16.78
CA GLU A 438 -38.59 -23.60 -16.94
C GLU A 438 -39.08 -23.82 -18.37
N GLU A 439 -38.30 -24.58 -19.14
CA GLU A 439 -38.75 -25.22 -20.36
C GLU A 439 -39.95 -26.11 -20.03
N ILE A 440 -41.16 -25.62 -20.28
CA ILE A 440 -42.31 -26.51 -20.40
C ILE A 440 -42.19 -27.17 -21.76
N SER A 441 -41.63 -28.39 -21.74
CA SER A 441 -41.60 -29.29 -22.88
C SER A 441 -43.02 -29.50 -23.42
N SER A 442 -43.24 -29.17 -24.69
CA SER A 442 -44.40 -29.65 -25.43
C SER A 442 -44.21 -31.15 -25.70
N THR A 443 -44.73 -31.99 -24.80
CA THR A 443 -44.97 -33.40 -25.11
C THR A 443 -46.07 -33.49 -26.15
N ASP A 444 -45.70 -34.02 -27.31
CA ASP A 444 -46.57 -34.70 -28.25
C ASP A 444 -47.52 -35.65 -27.50
N ASP A 445 -48.82 -35.53 -27.74
CA ASP A 445 -49.76 -36.62 -27.48
C ASP A 445 -50.62 -36.84 -28.73
N ASP A 446 -50.19 -37.86 -29.45
CA ASP A 446 -50.77 -38.45 -30.64
C ASP A 446 -51.92 -39.37 -30.20
N HIS A 447 -53.18 -38.97 -30.39
CA HIS A 447 -54.31 -39.91 -30.31
C HIS A 447 -55.27 -39.78 -31.49
N ALA A 448 -55.09 -40.73 -32.40
CA ALA A 448 -55.98 -41.06 -33.50
C ALA A 448 -57.22 -41.84 -33.01
N ASN A 449 -58.41 -41.38 -33.41
CA ASN A 449 -59.62 -42.15 -33.80
C ASN A 449 -60.77 -41.14 -33.95
N GLY A 450 -61.64 -41.15 -34.96
CA GLY A 450 -61.93 -42.07 -36.05
C GLY A 450 -63.05 -41.46 -36.92
N ARG A 451 -63.26 -42.02 -38.09
CA ARG A 451 -64.23 -41.64 -39.14
C ARG A 451 -65.70 -41.82 -38.75
N HIS A 452 -66.57 -41.18 -39.56
CA HIS A 452 -68.04 -41.22 -39.74
C HIS A 452 -68.70 -39.91 -39.32
N ASP A 453 -69.41 -39.15 -40.16
CA ASP A 453 -69.91 -39.28 -41.53
C ASP A 453 -69.90 -37.90 -42.24
#